data_AF-A0A2S8DGF3-F1
#
_entry.id   AF-A0A2S8DGF3-F1
#
_cell.length_a   1.000
_cell.length_b   1.000
_cell.length_c   1.000
_cell.angle_alpha   90.00
_cell.angle_beta   90.00
_cell.angle_gamma   90.00
#
_symmetry.space_group_name_H-M   'P 1'
#
loop_
_entity.id
_entity.type
_entity.pdbx_description
1 polymer ?
#
loop_
_entity_poly.entity_id
_entity_poly.type
_entity_poly.pdbx_seq_one_letter_code
_entity_poly.pdbx_strand_id
1 'polypeptide(L)'
;NPEEIRELIDATPFSKKYTSGVLSFAEKELPPGERERVMTSFERVLMPGLEKDQYSILWVEHQDKGRLELNFVIPNMELQSGKRLQPYYDRADRPRINAWQTLVNHHYGLRDPNAPENRRTLVTPNNLPKAKQEAAEAITRGLEALYRAGAIKTRQDVTEALTAAGFEVVRTTRSSISIADPEGGRNLRLKGALYEQSFTNGNRLREETERASRFYREHAEQRV
;
A
#
# COMPACT_ATOMS: atom_id res chain seq x y z
N ASN A 1 13.25 -9.14 -22.40
CA ASN A 1 12.31 -9.63 -23.44
C ASN A 1 11.31 -10.59 -22.79
N PRO A 2 9.99 -10.54 -23.04
CA PRO A 2 9.03 -11.47 -22.43
C PRO A 2 9.32 -12.95 -22.67
N GLU A 3 9.76 -13.32 -23.87
CA GLU A 3 10.06 -14.72 -24.22
C GLU A 3 11.27 -15.23 -23.46
N GLU A 4 12.35 -14.45 -23.41
CA GLU A 4 13.56 -14.73 -22.63
C GLU A 4 13.24 -14.93 -21.13
N ILE A 5 12.36 -14.08 -20.57
CA ILE A 5 11.94 -14.18 -19.16
C ILE A 5 11.14 -15.46 -18.94
N ARG A 6 10.27 -15.84 -19.88
CA ARG A 6 9.54 -17.12 -19.82
C ARG A 6 10.52 -18.30 -19.83
N GLU A 7 11.48 -18.31 -20.74
CA GLU A 7 12.50 -19.36 -20.83
C GLU A 7 13.31 -19.48 -19.53
N LEU A 8 13.75 -18.36 -18.95
CA LEU A 8 14.46 -18.36 -17.66
C LEU A 8 13.60 -18.92 -16.51
N ILE A 9 12.32 -18.56 -16.46
CA ILE A 9 11.37 -19.06 -15.46
C ILE A 9 11.14 -20.57 -15.64
N ASP A 10 10.97 -21.02 -16.87
CA ASP A 10 10.71 -22.42 -17.18
C ASP A 10 11.92 -23.30 -16.87
N ALA A 11 13.13 -22.82 -17.18
CA ALA A 11 14.40 -23.49 -16.90
C ALA A 11 14.79 -23.52 -15.42
N THR A 12 14.17 -22.69 -14.57
CA THR A 12 14.53 -22.61 -13.16
C THR A 12 14.17 -23.91 -12.40
N PRO A 13 15.12 -24.55 -11.67
CA PRO A 13 14.87 -25.80 -10.94
C PRO A 13 14.18 -25.59 -9.58
N PHE A 14 13.95 -24.34 -9.18
CA PHE A 14 13.39 -24.00 -7.87
C PHE A 14 11.86 -24.01 -7.85
N SER A 15 11.27 -24.43 -6.72
CA SER A 15 9.82 -24.46 -6.52
C SER A 15 9.13 -23.10 -6.72
N LYS A 16 9.78 -22.01 -6.25
CA LYS A 16 9.33 -20.64 -6.51
C LYS A 16 10.16 -20.09 -7.67
N LYS A 17 9.63 -20.19 -8.88
CA LYS A 17 10.36 -19.88 -10.12
C LYS A 17 10.57 -18.38 -10.37
N TYR A 18 9.67 -17.53 -9.88
CA TYR A 18 9.77 -16.08 -10.07
C TYR A 18 9.26 -15.29 -8.86
N THR A 19 9.55 -14.00 -8.87
CA THR A 19 9.01 -12.98 -7.98
C THR A 19 8.41 -11.87 -8.83
N SER A 20 7.18 -11.47 -8.53
CA SER A 20 6.52 -10.34 -9.19
C SER A 20 6.17 -9.25 -8.20
N GLY A 21 6.03 -8.02 -8.69
CA GLY A 21 5.61 -6.87 -7.91
C GLY A 21 5.16 -5.72 -8.78
N VAL A 22 4.80 -4.61 -8.14
CA VAL A 22 4.30 -3.42 -8.81
C VAL A 22 4.77 -2.16 -8.08
N LEU A 23 5.22 -1.17 -8.85
CA LEU A 23 5.32 0.21 -8.40
C LEU A 23 4.06 0.94 -8.86
N SER A 24 3.22 1.36 -7.90
CA SER A 24 1.95 2.01 -8.18
C SER A 24 2.06 3.49 -7.84
N PHE A 25 1.88 4.32 -8.86
CA PHE A 25 1.92 5.77 -8.73
C PHE A 25 0.50 6.31 -8.67
N ALA A 26 0.31 7.44 -8.01
CA ALA A 26 -0.98 8.13 -8.11
C ALA A 26 -1.06 8.91 -9.44
N GLU A 27 0.10 9.30 -9.96
CA GLU A 27 0.32 10.03 -11.21
C GLU A 27 -0.05 9.16 -12.41
N LYS A 28 -0.51 9.78 -13.50
CA LYS A 28 -0.85 9.07 -14.74
C LYS A 28 0.39 8.65 -15.53
N GLU A 29 1.44 9.45 -15.42
CA GLU A 29 2.71 9.28 -16.11
C GLU A 29 3.82 9.93 -15.28
N LEU A 30 5.06 9.51 -15.54
CA LEU A 30 6.26 10.19 -15.04
C LEU A 30 6.84 11.06 -16.16
N PRO A 31 7.51 12.17 -15.84
CA PRO A 31 8.24 12.97 -16.82
C PRO A 31 9.21 12.13 -17.68
N PRO A 32 9.48 12.53 -18.93
CA PRO A 32 10.35 11.80 -19.82
C PRO A 32 11.72 11.46 -19.21
N GLY A 33 12.10 10.18 -19.28
CA GLY A 33 13.36 9.66 -18.76
C GLY A 33 13.40 9.45 -17.24
N GLU A 34 12.40 9.90 -16.47
CA GLU A 34 12.33 9.63 -15.03
C GLU A 34 11.90 8.20 -14.73
N ARG A 35 11.01 7.64 -15.54
CA ARG A 35 10.55 6.26 -15.45
C ARG A 35 11.71 5.27 -15.42
N GLU A 36 12.62 5.35 -16.38
CA GLU A 36 13.80 4.49 -16.47
C GLU A 36 14.73 4.67 -15.26
N ARG A 37 14.88 5.91 -14.76
CA ARG A 37 15.66 6.19 -13.55
C ARG A 37 15.02 5.58 -12.30
N VAL A 38 13.71 5.66 -12.16
CA VAL A 38 12.96 5.03 -11.06
C VAL A 38 13.13 3.52 -11.11
N MET A 39 12.88 2.88 -12.26
CA MET A 39 13.07 1.43 -12.46
C MET A 39 14.50 1.00 -12.13
N THR A 40 15.50 1.71 -12.65
CA THR A 40 16.92 1.40 -12.40
C THR A 40 17.28 1.55 -10.92
N SER A 41 16.81 2.62 -10.26
CA SER A 41 17.05 2.82 -8.83
C SER A 41 16.36 1.76 -7.97
N PHE A 42 15.17 1.33 -8.39
CA PHE A 42 14.42 0.27 -7.73
C PHE A 42 15.17 -1.07 -7.80
N GLU A 43 15.66 -1.43 -8.98
CA GLU A 43 16.46 -2.65 -9.17
C GLU A 43 17.69 -2.66 -8.27
N ARG A 44 18.42 -1.53 -8.17
CA ARG A 44 19.60 -1.41 -7.30
C ARG A 44 19.28 -1.58 -5.83
N VAL A 45 18.15 -1.04 -5.35
CA VAL A 45 17.76 -1.20 -3.95
C VAL A 45 17.19 -2.59 -3.66
N LEU A 46 16.53 -3.21 -4.64
CA LEU A 46 15.95 -4.54 -4.52
C LEU A 46 17.04 -5.62 -4.50
N MET A 47 18.07 -5.47 -5.34
CA MET A 47 19.14 -6.45 -5.55
C MET A 47 20.52 -5.83 -5.25
N PRO A 48 20.79 -5.48 -3.98
CA PRO A 48 22.04 -4.83 -3.61
C PRO A 48 23.24 -5.75 -3.88
N GLY A 49 24.25 -5.22 -4.56
CA GLY A 49 25.49 -5.94 -4.87
C GLY A 49 25.41 -6.91 -6.05
N LEU A 50 24.31 -6.91 -6.82
CA LEU A 50 24.23 -7.62 -8.09
C LEU A 50 24.41 -6.66 -9.26
N GLU A 51 25.25 -7.08 -10.21
CA GLU A 51 25.41 -6.41 -11.49
C GLU A 51 24.28 -6.78 -12.46
N LYS A 52 24.08 -5.96 -13.50
CA LYS A 52 22.92 -6.08 -14.39
C LYS A 52 22.87 -7.39 -15.19
N ASP A 53 24.00 -8.06 -15.36
CA ASP A 53 24.13 -9.35 -16.03
C ASP A 53 23.89 -10.55 -15.09
N GLN A 54 23.70 -10.31 -13.79
CA GLN A 54 23.45 -11.33 -12.76
C GLN A 54 21.95 -11.63 -12.55
N TYR A 55 21.06 -10.81 -13.10
CA TYR A 55 19.61 -10.98 -12.99
C TYR A 55 18.91 -10.49 -14.25
N SER A 56 17.69 -11.00 -14.47
CA SER A 56 16.78 -10.48 -15.50
C SER A 56 15.50 -9.98 -14.86
N ILE A 57 14.91 -8.94 -15.45
CA ILE A 57 13.67 -8.33 -14.99
C ILE A 57 12.87 -7.85 -16.19
N LEU A 58 11.62 -8.28 -16.25
CA LEU A 58 10.64 -7.75 -17.20
C LEU A 58 9.86 -6.66 -16.50
N TRP A 59 9.75 -5.50 -17.14
CA TRP A 59 8.85 -4.44 -16.74
C TRP A 59 7.67 -4.34 -17.71
N VAL A 60 6.47 -4.17 -17.16
CA VAL A 60 5.23 -4.02 -17.92
C VAL A 60 4.48 -2.81 -17.36
N GLU A 61 4.26 -1.83 -18.22
CA GLU A 61 3.56 -0.60 -17.88
C GLU A 61 2.05 -0.74 -18.12
N HIS A 62 1.27 -0.45 -17.09
CA HIS A 62 -0.20 -0.43 -17.13
C HIS A 62 -0.70 0.98 -16.80
N GLN A 63 -1.71 1.44 -17.54
CA GLN A 63 -2.38 2.74 -17.32
C GLN A 63 -3.92 2.62 -17.30
N ASP A 64 -4.46 1.39 -17.35
CA ASP A 64 -5.89 1.07 -17.46
C ASP A 64 -6.74 1.63 -16.30
N LYS A 65 -6.11 1.90 -15.15
CA LYS A 65 -6.78 2.38 -13.93
C LYS A 65 -6.65 3.90 -13.73
N GLY A 66 -6.29 4.64 -14.77
CA GLY A 66 -6.13 6.10 -14.72
C GLY A 66 -4.94 6.56 -13.86
N ARG A 67 -3.99 5.66 -13.62
CA ARG A 67 -2.74 5.87 -12.89
C ARG A 67 -1.66 4.96 -13.48
N LEU A 68 -0.39 5.34 -13.33
CA LEU A 68 0.75 4.54 -13.76
C LEU A 68 0.99 3.37 -12.80
N GLU A 69 1.07 2.16 -13.35
CA GLU A 69 1.53 0.96 -12.65
C GLU A 69 2.70 0.34 -13.44
N LEU A 70 3.89 0.30 -12.83
CA LEU A 70 5.05 -0.40 -13.38
C LEU A 70 5.12 -1.78 -12.72
N ASN A 71 4.54 -2.77 -13.37
CA ASN A 71 4.59 -4.16 -12.93
C ASN A 71 5.93 -4.77 -13.33
N PHE A 72 6.43 -5.71 -12.53
CA PHE A 72 7.64 -6.44 -12.87
C PHE A 72 7.58 -7.92 -12.53
N VAL A 73 8.41 -8.69 -13.24
CA VAL A 73 8.67 -10.11 -13.01
C VAL A 73 10.18 -10.36 -13.05
N ILE A 74 10.68 -11.05 -12.04
CA ILE A 74 12.09 -11.44 -11.88
C ILE A 74 12.15 -12.96 -11.74
N PRO A 75 12.85 -13.70 -12.62
CA PRO A 75 13.16 -15.11 -12.41
C PRO A 75 14.01 -15.28 -11.13
N ASN A 76 13.70 -16.28 -10.30
CA ASN A 76 14.37 -16.49 -9.00
C ASN A 76 15.68 -17.30 -9.16
N MET A 77 16.49 -16.93 -10.14
CA MET A 77 17.80 -17.54 -10.42
C MET A 77 18.80 -16.42 -10.71
N GLU A 78 19.96 -16.46 -10.06
CA GLU A 78 21.08 -15.59 -10.36
C GLU A 78 21.80 -16.17 -11.59
N LEU A 79 21.99 -15.34 -12.62
CA LEU A 79 22.26 -15.80 -13.98
C LEU A 79 23.68 -16.35 -14.17
N GLN A 80 24.66 -15.87 -13.42
CA GLN A 80 26.04 -16.33 -13.56
C GLN A 80 26.31 -17.65 -12.82
N SER A 81 25.76 -17.80 -11.62
CA SER A 81 26.00 -18.95 -10.75
C SER A 81 24.92 -20.03 -10.84
N GLY A 82 23.76 -19.72 -11.42
CA GLY A 82 22.59 -20.60 -11.44
C GLY A 82 21.96 -20.84 -10.07
N LYS A 83 22.44 -20.15 -9.02
CA LYS A 83 21.93 -20.29 -7.66
C LYS A 83 20.58 -19.59 -7.51
N ARG A 84 19.87 -19.96 -6.45
CA ARG A 84 18.59 -19.36 -6.13
C ARG A 84 18.75 -17.88 -5.80
N LEU A 85 18.06 -17.03 -6.55
CA LEU A 85 17.90 -15.62 -6.26
C LEU A 85 16.61 -15.43 -5.45
N GLN A 86 16.70 -14.68 -4.35
CA GLN A 86 15.54 -14.23 -3.59
C GLN A 86 15.50 -12.70 -3.65
N PRO A 87 14.79 -12.10 -4.63
CA PRO A 87 14.81 -10.65 -4.81
C PRO A 87 14.22 -9.86 -3.63
N TYR A 88 13.36 -10.48 -2.82
CA TYR A 88 12.73 -9.81 -1.68
C TYR A 88 12.48 -10.76 -0.51
N TYR A 89 12.85 -10.29 0.68
CA TYR A 89 12.54 -10.86 1.97
C TYR A 89 12.09 -9.77 2.94
N ASP A 90 10.78 -9.73 3.20
CA ASP A 90 10.09 -8.62 3.87
C ASP A 90 10.77 -8.12 5.15
N ARG A 91 11.20 -9.04 6.01
CA ARG A 91 11.80 -8.71 7.30
C ARG A 91 13.10 -7.91 7.16
N ALA A 92 13.89 -8.16 6.12
CA ALA A 92 15.17 -7.50 5.88
C ALA A 92 15.04 -6.31 4.94
N ASP A 93 14.18 -6.42 3.92
CA ASP A 93 14.18 -5.46 2.81
C ASP A 93 13.15 -4.34 2.98
N ARG A 94 12.06 -4.56 3.73
CA ARG A 94 11.00 -3.55 3.90
C ARG A 94 11.54 -2.19 4.37
N PRO A 95 12.42 -2.07 5.38
CA PRO A 95 12.95 -0.77 5.78
C PRO A 95 13.69 -0.05 4.65
N ARG A 96 14.52 -0.80 3.90
CA ARG A 96 15.32 -0.27 2.77
C ARG A 96 14.43 0.17 1.60
N ILE A 97 13.41 -0.61 1.26
CA ILE A 97 12.43 -0.27 0.21
C ILE A 97 11.59 0.94 0.63
N ASN A 98 11.18 1.04 1.89
CA ASN A 98 10.44 2.20 2.39
C ASN A 98 11.29 3.49 2.36
N ALA A 99 12.58 3.40 2.69
CA ALA A 99 13.51 4.53 2.60
C ALA A 99 13.69 4.97 1.14
N TRP A 100 13.91 4.03 0.23
CA TRP A 100 13.95 4.31 -1.21
C TRP A 100 12.67 4.97 -1.72
N GLN A 101 11.50 4.46 -1.33
CA GLN A 101 10.22 5.06 -1.72
C GLN A 101 10.12 6.51 -1.23
N THR A 102 10.54 6.79 0.00
CA THR A 102 10.53 8.15 0.57
C THR A 102 11.43 9.08 -0.24
N LEU A 103 12.64 8.64 -0.56
CA LEU A 103 13.60 9.41 -1.37
C LEU A 103 13.10 9.67 -2.79
N VAL A 104 12.58 8.64 -3.45
CA VAL A 104 12.05 8.73 -4.82
C VAL A 104 10.85 9.66 -4.87
N ASN A 105 9.91 9.52 -3.93
CA ASN A 105 8.75 10.40 -3.85
C ASN A 105 9.18 11.85 -3.66
N HIS A 106 10.15 12.11 -2.77
CA HIS A 106 10.67 13.45 -2.54
C HIS A 106 11.37 14.01 -3.78
N HIS A 107 12.28 13.25 -4.39
CA HIS A 107 13.09 13.69 -5.53
C HIS A 107 12.23 14.04 -6.76
N TYR A 108 11.19 13.25 -7.03
CA TYR A 108 10.31 13.43 -8.19
C TYR A 108 8.99 14.14 -7.86
N GLY A 109 8.81 14.63 -6.63
CA GLY A 109 7.57 15.31 -6.21
C GLY A 109 6.31 14.43 -6.30
N LEU A 110 6.44 13.13 -6.12
CA LEU A 110 5.33 12.16 -6.24
C LEU A 110 4.46 12.17 -4.99
N ARG A 111 3.17 11.85 -5.17
CA ARG A 111 2.25 11.72 -4.03
C ARG A 111 2.64 10.54 -3.15
N ASP A 112 3.02 10.84 -1.91
CA ASP A 112 3.33 9.83 -0.91
C ASP A 112 2.02 9.17 -0.40
N PRO A 113 1.81 7.86 -0.60
CA PRO A 113 0.61 7.17 -0.14
C PRO A 113 0.49 7.14 1.40
N ASN A 114 1.58 7.38 2.13
CA ASN A 114 1.59 7.44 3.59
C ASN A 114 1.38 8.87 4.13
N ALA A 115 1.33 9.88 3.26
CA ALA A 115 1.06 11.25 3.66
C ALA A 115 -0.32 11.34 4.36
N PRO A 116 -0.43 12.06 5.49
CA PRO A 116 -1.69 12.16 6.24
C PRO A 116 -2.89 12.59 5.39
N GLU A 117 -2.69 13.48 4.42
CA GLU A 117 -3.71 13.98 3.48
C GLU A 117 -4.21 12.90 2.50
N ASN A 118 -3.42 11.84 2.26
CA ASN A 118 -3.76 10.74 1.37
C ASN A 118 -4.37 9.54 2.13
N ARG A 119 -4.59 9.66 3.44
CA ARG A 119 -5.19 8.59 4.24
C ARG A 119 -6.63 8.34 3.82
N ARG A 120 -6.91 7.10 3.44
CA ARG A 120 -8.26 6.65 3.06
C ARG A 120 -9.16 6.55 4.28
N THR A 121 -10.43 6.93 4.11
CA THR A 121 -11.48 6.69 5.11
C THR A 121 -11.63 5.20 5.45
N LEU A 122 -11.51 4.34 4.43
CA LEU A 122 -11.56 2.90 4.51
C LEU A 122 -10.41 2.27 3.70
N VAL A 123 -9.79 1.24 4.27
CA VAL A 123 -8.76 0.39 3.68
C VAL A 123 -9.28 -1.04 3.69
N THR A 124 -9.59 -1.57 2.52
CA THR A 124 -10.04 -2.96 2.32
C THR A 124 -8.87 -3.83 1.88
N PRO A 125 -8.69 -5.04 2.45
CA PRO A 125 -7.72 -6.01 1.94
C PRO A 125 -8.09 -6.50 0.53
N ASN A 126 -7.10 -6.67 -0.35
CA ASN A 126 -7.32 -7.13 -1.73
C ASN A 126 -7.95 -8.54 -1.84
N ASN A 127 -7.84 -9.36 -0.79
CA ASN A 127 -8.39 -10.72 -0.75
C ASN A 127 -9.70 -10.81 0.05
N LEU A 128 -10.31 -9.68 0.39
CA LEU A 128 -11.60 -9.67 1.07
C LEU A 128 -12.70 -10.11 0.09
N PRO A 129 -13.59 -11.05 0.46
CA PRO A 129 -14.72 -11.43 -0.39
C PRO A 129 -15.56 -10.21 -0.79
N LYS A 130 -16.03 -10.17 -2.04
CA LYS A 130 -16.73 -9.00 -2.62
C LYS A 130 -17.90 -8.51 -1.76
N ALA A 131 -18.74 -9.42 -1.26
CA ALA A 131 -19.85 -9.07 -0.37
C ALA A 131 -19.39 -8.36 0.92
N LYS A 132 -18.27 -8.80 1.52
CA LYS A 132 -17.70 -8.16 2.70
C LYS A 132 -17.07 -6.81 2.39
N GLN A 133 -16.50 -6.66 1.19
CA GLN A 133 -16.02 -5.37 0.71
C GLN A 133 -17.19 -4.39 0.55
N GLU A 134 -18.26 -4.80 -0.13
CA GLU A 134 -19.47 -3.97 -0.32
C GLU A 134 -20.11 -3.58 1.01
N ALA A 135 -20.16 -4.50 1.97
CA ALA A 135 -20.64 -4.22 3.33
C ALA A 135 -19.75 -3.19 4.04
N ALA A 136 -18.42 -3.35 4.00
CA ALA A 136 -17.49 -2.40 4.60
C ALA A 136 -17.66 -1.00 4.00
N GLU A 137 -17.76 -0.91 2.66
CA GLU A 137 -17.98 0.34 1.95
C GLU A 137 -19.33 0.97 2.30
N ALA A 138 -20.40 0.19 2.39
CA ALA A 138 -21.72 0.68 2.80
C ALA A 138 -21.73 1.24 4.22
N ILE A 139 -21.11 0.51 5.16
CA ILE A 139 -20.94 0.96 6.55
C ILE A 139 -20.15 2.27 6.59
N THR A 140 -19.02 2.34 5.90
CA THR A 140 -18.22 3.57 5.83
C THR A 140 -19.02 4.73 5.25
N ARG A 141 -19.79 4.54 4.16
CA ARG A 141 -20.65 5.59 3.60
C ARG A 141 -21.67 6.11 4.61
N GLY A 142 -22.29 5.23 5.38
CA GLY A 142 -23.22 5.62 6.46
C GLY A 142 -22.54 6.45 7.55
N LEU A 143 -21.37 6.01 8.01
CA LEU A 143 -20.57 6.74 9.00
C LEU A 143 -20.08 8.10 8.48
N GLU A 144 -19.69 8.19 7.20
CA GLU A 144 -19.31 9.46 6.58
C GLU A 144 -20.50 10.44 6.53
N ALA A 145 -21.72 9.96 6.26
CA ALA A 145 -22.91 10.81 6.29
C ALA A 145 -23.18 11.36 7.70
N LEU A 146 -23.08 10.51 8.72
CA LEU A 146 -23.21 10.93 10.13
C LEU A 146 -22.11 11.90 10.56
N TYR A 147 -20.87 11.68 10.10
CA TYR A 147 -19.76 12.60 10.31
C TYR A 147 -20.03 13.97 9.68
N ARG A 148 -20.47 14.01 8.43
CA ARG A 148 -20.82 15.27 7.72
C ARG A 148 -21.99 16.01 8.38
N ALA A 149 -22.93 15.27 8.97
CA ALA A 149 -24.02 15.82 9.77
C ALA A 149 -23.58 16.29 11.17
N GLY A 150 -22.31 16.09 11.55
CA GLY A 150 -21.77 16.45 12.86
C GLY A 150 -22.18 15.54 14.01
N ALA A 151 -22.84 14.40 13.71
CA ALA A 151 -23.27 13.41 14.67
C ALA A 151 -22.13 12.50 15.15
N ILE A 152 -21.13 12.28 14.29
CA ILE A 152 -19.88 11.59 14.65
C ILE A 152 -18.77 12.62 14.76
N LYS A 153 -18.10 12.65 15.91
CA LYS A 153 -17.00 13.55 16.25
C LYS A 153 -15.78 12.80 16.77
N THR A 154 -15.95 11.61 17.30
CA THR A 154 -14.88 10.81 17.89
C THR A 154 -14.98 9.36 17.45
N ARG A 155 -13.93 8.59 17.71
CA ARG A 155 -13.97 7.13 17.52
C ARG A 155 -15.04 6.45 18.38
N GLN A 156 -15.31 7.00 19.56
CA GLN A 156 -16.36 6.47 20.41
C GLN A 156 -17.71 6.57 19.71
N ASP A 157 -18.03 7.73 19.11
CA ASP A 157 -19.26 7.93 18.34
C ASP A 157 -19.36 6.97 17.15
N VAL A 158 -18.24 6.63 16.51
CA VAL A 158 -18.21 5.59 15.46
C VAL A 158 -18.62 4.22 16.01
N THR A 159 -18.09 3.86 17.18
CA THR A 159 -18.41 2.59 17.84
C THR A 159 -19.89 2.55 18.25
N GLU A 160 -20.39 3.64 18.83
CA GLU A 160 -21.79 3.80 19.23
C GLU A 160 -22.73 3.76 18.02
N ALA A 161 -22.38 4.42 16.91
CA ALA A 161 -23.15 4.39 15.67
C ALA A 161 -23.22 2.98 15.07
N LEU A 162 -22.12 2.22 15.11
CA LEU A 162 -22.09 0.82 14.67
C LEU A 162 -23.03 -0.03 15.53
N THR A 163 -22.95 0.09 16.85
CA THR A 163 -23.81 -0.66 17.78
C THR A 163 -25.28 -0.26 17.66
N ALA A 164 -25.58 1.03 17.50
CA ALA A 164 -26.94 1.52 17.27
C ALA A 164 -27.53 1.00 15.95
N ALA A 165 -26.70 0.77 14.94
CA ALA A 165 -27.09 0.14 13.67
C ALA A 165 -27.22 -1.40 13.77
N GLY A 166 -27.04 -2.00 14.96
CA GLY A 166 -27.17 -3.42 15.21
C GLY A 166 -25.90 -4.24 14.97
N PHE A 167 -24.75 -3.61 14.74
CA PHE A 167 -23.47 -4.32 14.62
C PHE A 167 -22.85 -4.58 15.98
N GLU A 168 -22.43 -5.83 16.22
CA GLU A 168 -21.64 -6.17 17.40
C GLU A 168 -20.17 -5.82 17.19
N VAL A 169 -19.64 -4.90 18.01
CA VAL A 169 -18.21 -4.55 18.00
C VAL A 169 -17.45 -5.54 18.88
N VAL A 170 -16.73 -6.46 18.26
CA VAL A 170 -16.05 -7.56 18.94
C VAL A 170 -14.60 -7.27 19.30
N ARG A 171 -13.97 -6.29 18.64
CA ARG A 171 -12.60 -5.87 18.96
C ARG A 171 -12.29 -4.46 18.47
N THR A 172 -11.56 -3.71 19.29
CA THR A 172 -10.94 -2.45 18.89
C THR A 172 -9.42 -2.57 19.00
N THR A 173 -8.69 -2.01 18.03
CA THR A 173 -7.22 -1.86 18.09
C THR A 173 -6.84 -0.40 17.90
N ARG A 174 -5.55 -0.04 17.91
CA ARG A 174 -5.14 1.35 17.64
C ARG A 174 -5.59 1.86 16.26
N SER A 175 -5.69 0.99 15.26
CA SER A 175 -5.91 1.39 13.85
C SER A 175 -7.15 0.77 13.20
N SER A 176 -7.96 0.01 13.93
CA SER A 176 -9.14 -0.65 13.35
C SER A 176 -10.20 -0.98 14.39
N ILE A 177 -11.43 -1.15 13.91
CA ILE A 177 -12.57 -1.72 14.64
C ILE A 177 -12.98 -3.00 13.91
N SER A 178 -13.23 -4.09 14.63
CA SER A 178 -13.76 -5.32 14.07
C SER A 178 -15.19 -5.52 14.55
N ILE A 179 -16.08 -5.86 13.62
CA ILE A 179 -17.47 -6.22 13.90
C ILE A 179 -17.70 -7.72 13.64
N ALA A 180 -18.61 -8.32 14.38
CA ALA A 180 -19.03 -9.70 14.15
C ALA A 180 -19.63 -9.86 12.75
N ASP A 181 -19.48 -11.04 12.18
CA ASP A 181 -20.22 -11.42 10.98
C ASP A 181 -21.64 -11.85 11.38
N PRO A 182 -22.70 -11.16 10.91
CA PRO A 182 -24.08 -11.50 11.29
C PRO A 182 -24.50 -12.91 10.93
N GLU A 183 -23.91 -13.50 9.89
CA GLU A 183 -24.23 -14.87 9.42
C GLU A 183 -23.37 -15.95 10.10
N GLY A 184 -22.50 -15.56 11.04
CA GLY A 184 -21.49 -16.43 11.62
C GLY A 184 -20.31 -16.63 10.66
N GLY A 185 -19.11 -16.27 11.11
CA GLY A 185 -17.93 -16.35 10.25
C GLY A 185 -16.80 -15.45 10.71
N ARG A 186 -15.86 -15.17 9.79
CA ARG A 186 -14.74 -14.27 10.08
C ARG A 186 -15.23 -12.83 10.24
N ASN A 187 -14.98 -12.25 11.40
CA ASN A 187 -15.24 -10.85 11.72
C ASN A 187 -14.79 -9.89 10.60
N LEU A 188 -15.62 -8.88 10.31
CA LEU A 188 -15.28 -7.84 9.36
C LEU A 188 -14.42 -6.78 10.05
N ARG A 189 -13.17 -6.64 9.59
CA ARG A 189 -12.25 -5.63 10.09
C ARG A 189 -12.40 -4.33 9.29
N LEU A 190 -12.87 -3.29 9.95
CA LEU A 190 -12.95 -1.93 9.44
C LEU A 190 -11.68 -1.16 9.82
N LYS A 191 -10.90 -0.76 8.81
CA LYS A 191 -9.62 -0.04 8.97
C LYS A 191 -9.63 1.20 8.09
N GLY A 192 -9.07 2.30 8.56
CA GLY A 192 -9.01 3.58 7.85
C GLY A 192 -9.21 4.75 8.80
N ALA A 193 -9.13 5.98 8.29
CA ALA A 193 -9.06 7.18 9.12
C ALA A 193 -10.19 7.30 10.16
N LEU A 194 -11.43 6.92 9.82
CA LEU A 194 -12.57 6.95 10.75
C LEU A 194 -12.45 5.95 11.92
N TYR A 195 -11.65 4.90 11.76
CA TYR A 195 -11.57 3.78 12.71
C TYR A 195 -10.31 3.84 13.61
N GLU A 196 -9.44 4.82 13.39
CA GLU A 196 -8.21 5.03 14.18
C GLU A 196 -8.53 5.59 15.56
N GLN A 197 -7.75 5.20 16.57
CA GLN A 197 -7.87 5.72 17.94
C GLN A 197 -7.75 7.24 18.02
N SER A 198 -6.96 7.85 17.14
CA SER A 198 -6.75 9.29 17.06
C SER A 198 -7.88 10.06 16.38
N PHE A 199 -8.94 9.40 15.91
CA PHE A 199 -10.04 10.07 15.22
C PHE A 199 -10.82 11.00 16.16
N THR A 200 -10.77 12.31 15.87
CA THR A 200 -11.48 13.40 16.57
C THR A 200 -11.95 14.47 15.57
N ASN A 201 -12.93 15.31 15.93
CA ASN A 201 -13.61 16.19 14.96
C ASN A 201 -12.77 17.40 14.51
N GLY A 202 -12.75 17.62 13.19
CA GLY A 202 -12.99 18.92 12.55
C GLY A 202 -11.80 19.86 12.44
N ASN A 203 -11.59 20.71 13.44
CA ASN A 203 -10.46 21.65 13.43
C ASN A 203 -9.16 20.95 13.76
N ARG A 204 -9.18 20.01 14.71
CA ARG A 204 -7.98 19.23 15.01
C ARG A 204 -7.64 18.27 13.90
N LEU A 205 -8.57 17.62 13.20
CA LEU A 205 -8.16 16.71 12.12
C LEU A 205 -7.56 17.45 10.92
N ARG A 206 -8.09 18.60 10.48
CA ARG A 206 -7.43 19.40 9.44
C ARG A 206 -6.13 20.02 9.93
N GLU A 207 -6.08 20.60 11.13
CA GLU A 207 -4.85 21.17 11.67
C GLU A 207 -3.82 20.11 12.06
N GLU A 208 -4.22 18.91 12.49
CA GLU A 208 -3.37 17.76 12.80
C GLU A 208 -2.99 17.02 11.53
N THR A 209 -3.85 16.92 10.52
CA THR A 209 -3.46 16.46 9.19
C THR A 209 -2.47 17.46 8.62
N GLU A 210 -2.74 18.77 8.64
CA GLU A 210 -1.79 19.77 8.17
C GLU A 210 -0.52 19.85 9.01
N ARG A 211 -0.59 19.76 10.34
CA ARG A 211 0.59 19.71 11.24
C ARG A 211 1.34 18.41 11.05
N ALA A 212 0.65 17.28 10.95
CA ALA A 212 1.27 15.99 10.65
C ALA A 212 1.86 16.01 9.25
N SER A 213 1.24 16.62 8.24
CA SER A 213 1.75 16.75 6.88
C SER A 213 2.90 17.75 6.82
N ARG A 214 2.87 18.84 7.60
CA ARG A 214 4.00 19.77 7.77
C ARG A 214 5.16 19.07 8.46
N PHE A 215 4.94 18.47 9.63
CA PHE A 215 5.92 17.66 10.36
C PHE A 215 6.45 16.51 9.50
N TYR A 216 5.59 15.81 8.76
CA TYR A 216 5.96 14.68 7.90
C TYR A 216 6.81 15.12 6.72
N ARG A 217 6.55 16.31 6.16
CA ARG A 217 7.39 16.95 5.13
C ARG A 217 8.70 17.47 5.70
N GLU A 218 8.67 18.19 6.83
CA GLU A 218 9.84 18.76 7.51
C GLU A 218 10.81 17.67 8.02
N HIS A 219 10.28 16.52 8.43
CA HIS A 219 11.06 15.36 8.88
C HIS A 219 11.17 14.27 7.79
N ALA A 220 10.89 14.58 6.51
CA ALA A 220 11.05 13.61 5.43
C ALA A 220 12.51 13.16 5.25
N GLU A 221 13.45 14.11 5.36
CA GLU A 221 14.88 13.87 5.20
C GLU A 221 15.50 13.10 6.38
N GLN A 222 14.93 13.22 7.58
CA GLN A 222 15.41 12.52 8.79
C GLN A 222 14.97 11.06 8.88
N ARG A 223 14.18 10.57 7.92
CA ARG A 223 13.67 9.18 7.85
C ARG A 223 14.51 8.27 6.95
N VAL A 224 15.55 8.80 6.33
CA VAL A 224 16.47 8.11 5.41
C VAL A 224 17.68 7.60 6.16
#